data_AF-A0A4R1KWV1-F1
#
_entry.id   AF-A0A4R1KWV1-F1
#
_cell.length_a   1.000
_cell.length_b   1.000
_cell.length_c   1.000
_cell.angle_alpha   90.00
_cell.angle_beta   90.00
_cell.angle_gamma   90.00
#
_symmetry.space_group_name_H-M   'P 1'
#
loop_
_entity.id
_entity.type
_entity.pdbx_description
1 polymer ?
#
loop_
_entity_poly.entity_id
_entity_poly.type
_entity_poly.pdbx_seq_one_letter_code
_entity_poly.pdbx_strand_id
1 'polypeptide(L)'
;MKLTNEDRFFIRQTIIEFFLYAIVATIPFLAIAVDLFYFDNIINEESVVEGLQDVFIIITIGLFSYNAKRFPQLRQGFVLMAGFFLCILIRESDNIFDRLTGHGSWFYFAITAAIICIGYALTNRQAAFDALVLFIKSREYAAFLGGLVIVFISSRLLGTGSIWKHILQEGYVITAKHIVEEGSELFGYAIMCISVWTFNRKLTTSLKLEK
;
A
#
# COMPACT_ATOMS: atom_id res chain seq x y z
N MET A 1 -9.03 39.76 -6.46
CA MET A 1 -9.80 38.56 -6.86
C MET A 1 -10.42 37.98 -5.58
N LYS A 2 -11.76 37.96 -5.45
CA LYS A 2 -12.43 37.38 -4.26
C LYS A 2 -12.53 35.87 -4.46
N LEU A 3 -12.05 35.06 -3.50
CA LEU A 3 -12.25 33.62 -3.54
C LEU A 3 -13.75 33.28 -3.62
N THR A 4 -14.10 32.35 -4.50
CA THR A 4 -15.45 31.78 -4.56
C THR A 4 -15.69 30.84 -3.39
N ASN A 5 -16.94 30.45 -3.16
CA ASN A 5 -17.26 29.45 -2.13
C ASN A 5 -16.75 28.05 -2.50
N GLU A 6 -16.66 27.74 -3.80
CA GLU A 6 -16.08 26.49 -4.30
C GLU A 6 -14.57 26.43 -4.03
N ASP A 7 -13.85 27.53 -4.29
CA ASP A 7 -12.41 27.62 -3.98
C ASP A 7 -12.15 27.38 -2.49
N ARG A 8 -12.96 28.01 -1.62
CA ARG A 8 -12.87 27.82 -0.17
C ARG A 8 -13.11 26.36 0.25
N PHE A 9 -14.10 25.70 -0.37
CA PHE A 9 -14.38 24.29 -0.10
C PHE A 9 -13.20 23.40 -0.54
N PHE A 10 -12.66 23.63 -1.73
CA PHE A 10 -11.55 22.86 -2.27
C PHE A 10 -10.27 23.00 -1.43
N ILE A 11 -9.95 24.24 -1.01
CA ILE A 11 -8.81 24.51 -0.12
C ILE A 11 -8.98 23.77 1.21
N ARG A 12 -10.16 23.86 1.82
CA ARG A 12 -10.44 23.17 3.09
C ARG A 12 -10.27 21.64 2.95
N GLN A 13 -10.77 21.05 1.87
CA GLN A 13 -10.57 19.62 1.61
C GLN A 13 -9.09 19.26 1.46
N THR A 14 -8.32 20.06 0.72
CA THR A 14 -6.89 19.83 0.55
C THR A 14 -6.11 19.95 1.86
N ILE A 15 -6.49 20.89 2.74
CA ILE A 15 -5.89 21.02 4.08
C ILE A 15 -6.18 19.77 4.93
N ILE A 16 -7.42 19.28 4.91
CA ILE A 16 -7.80 18.05 5.63
C ILE A 16 -7.00 16.86 5.09
N GLU A 17 -6.90 16.71 3.77
CA GLU A 17 -6.08 15.67 3.14
C GLU A 17 -4.62 15.78 3.59
N PHE A 18 -4.03 16.97 3.58
CA PHE A 18 -2.67 17.17 4.07
C PHE A 18 -2.47 16.65 5.51
N PHE A 19 -3.36 17.03 6.44
CA PHE A 19 -3.26 16.56 7.82
C PHE A 19 -3.45 15.04 7.94
N LEU A 20 -4.32 14.44 7.13
CA LEU A 20 -4.47 12.99 7.08
C LEU A 20 -3.18 12.30 6.62
N TYR A 21 -2.57 12.79 5.53
CA TYR A 21 -1.28 12.28 5.05
C TYR A 21 -0.16 12.51 6.08
N ALA A 22 -0.15 13.64 6.77
CA ALA A 22 0.83 13.91 7.82
C ALA A 22 0.70 12.94 9.00
N ILE A 23 -0.53 12.63 9.44
CA ILE A 23 -0.78 11.61 10.48
C ILE A 23 -0.34 10.23 10.00
N VAL A 24 -0.65 9.86 8.76
CA VAL A 24 -0.22 8.58 8.19
C VAL A 24 1.31 8.49 8.11
N ALA A 25 1.98 9.60 7.81
CA ALA A 25 3.44 9.67 7.75
C ALA A 25 4.14 9.51 9.11
N THR A 26 3.45 9.70 10.24
CA THR A 26 4.05 9.45 11.56
C THR A 26 3.99 7.98 11.97
N ILE A 27 3.10 7.18 11.37
CA ILE A 27 2.91 5.77 11.73
C ILE A 27 4.20 4.94 11.63
N PRO A 28 5.01 5.03 10.55
CA PRO A 28 6.25 4.26 10.46
C PRO A 28 7.24 4.61 11.57
N PHE A 29 7.40 5.90 11.89
CA PHE A 29 8.29 6.34 12.97
C PHE A 29 7.84 5.84 14.33
N LEU A 30 6.53 5.86 14.60
CA LEU A 30 5.97 5.32 15.84
C LEU A 30 6.15 3.80 15.92
N ALA A 31 5.92 3.08 14.83
CA ALA A 31 6.12 1.63 14.77
C ALA A 31 7.58 1.25 15.05
N ILE A 32 8.53 1.91 14.38
CA ILE A 32 9.97 1.73 14.60
C ILE A 32 10.35 2.06 16.04
N ALA A 33 9.85 3.15 16.60
CA ALA A 33 10.13 3.53 17.98
C ALA A 33 9.59 2.48 18.98
N VAL A 34 8.40 1.93 18.72
CA VAL A 34 7.84 0.86 19.54
C VAL A 34 8.71 -0.38 19.47
N ASP A 35 9.10 -0.83 18.27
CA ASP A 35 9.97 -2.00 18.09
C ASP A 35 11.32 -1.82 18.81
N LEU A 36 11.95 -0.65 18.67
CA LEU A 36 13.26 -0.37 19.27
C LEU A 36 13.23 -0.22 20.79
N PHE A 37 12.26 0.53 21.34
CA PHE A 37 12.28 0.89 22.77
C PHE A 37 11.57 -0.12 23.67
N TYR A 38 10.62 -0.89 23.14
CA TYR A 38 9.79 -1.79 23.97
C TYR A 38 10.06 -3.26 23.75
N PHE A 39 10.40 -3.66 22.52
CA PHE A 39 10.59 -5.07 22.20
C PHE A 39 12.06 -5.50 22.19
N ASP A 40 12.99 -4.55 22.28
CA ASP A 40 14.45 -4.74 22.14
C ASP A 40 14.80 -5.60 20.90
N ASN A 41 13.86 -5.61 19.95
CA ASN A 41 13.93 -6.39 18.74
C ASN A 41 14.72 -5.52 17.76
N ILE A 42 15.90 -6.02 17.41
CA ILE A 42 16.46 -5.75 16.09
C ILE A 42 15.35 -6.12 15.12
N ILE A 43 14.80 -5.15 14.37
CA ILE A 43 13.70 -5.35 13.41
C ILE A 43 13.95 -6.65 12.65
N ASN A 44 13.25 -7.69 13.10
CA ASN A 44 13.30 -9.07 12.67
C ASN A 44 11.89 -9.40 12.16
N GLU A 45 11.77 -10.55 11.50
CA GLU A 45 10.59 -11.12 10.82
C GLU A 45 9.26 -11.22 11.61
N GLU A 46 9.21 -10.70 12.84
CA GLU A 46 8.00 -10.59 13.66
C GLU A 46 7.99 -9.22 14.37
N SER A 47 8.07 -8.14 13.58
CA SER A 47 8.08 -6.75 14.08
C SER A 47 6.71 -6.08 14.00
N VAL A 48 6.48 -5.04 14.83
CA VAL A 48 5.28 -4.20 14.74
C VAL A 48 5.21 -3.54 13.36
N VAL A 49 6.36 -3.19 12.78
CA VAL A 49 6.45 -2.65 11.42
C VAL A 49 5.83 -3.60 10.40
N GLU A 50 6.26 -4.85 10.33
CA GLU A 50 5.72 -5.86 9.39
C GLU A 50 4.22 -6.11 9.61
N GLY A 51 3.79 -6.25 10.86
CA GLY A 51 2.37 -6.43 11.17
C GLY A 51 1.50 -5.25 10.70
N LEU A 52 1.99 -4.03 10.76
CA LEU A 52 1.29 -2.86 10.23
C LEU A 52 1.32 -2.80 8.70
N GLN A 53 2.40 -3.25 8.05
CA GLN A 53 2.45 -3.37 6.58
C GLN A 53 1.31 -4.30 6.11
N ASP A 54 1.20 -5.48 6.70
CA ASP A 54 0.14 -6.46 6.42
C ASP A 54 -1.26 -5.87 6.63
N VAL A 55 -1.48 -5.15 7.73
CA VAL A 55 -2.75 -4.49 8.01
C VAL A 55 -3.12 -3.48 6.91
N PHE A 56 -2.19 -2.63 6.46
CA PHE A 56 -2.46 -1.68 5.38
C PHE A 56 -2.73 -2.37 4.04
N ILE A 57 -2.03 -3.45 3.74
CA ILE A 57 -2.26 -4.26 2.54
C ILE A 57 -3.66 -4.89 2.60
N ILE A 58 -4.03 -5.52 3.72
CA ILE A 58 -5.35 -6.15 3.92
C ILE A 58 -6.48 -5.12 3.80
N ILE A 59 -6.32 -3.93 4.40
CA ILE A 59 -7.31 -2.85 4.25
C ILE A 59 -7.45 -2.46 2.77
N THR A 60 -6.34 -2.34 2.04
CA THR A 60 -6.34 -1.98 0.62
C THR A 60 -7.05 -3.05 -0.24
N ILE A 61 -6.78 -4.34 0.02
CA ILE A 61 -7.51 -5.47 -0.60
C ILE A 61 -9.00 -5.37 -0.30
N GLY A 62 -9.37 -5.11 0.95
CA GLY A 62 -10.76 -4.97 1.40
C GLY A 62 -11.49 -3.81 0.71
N LEU A 63 -10.81 -2.67 0.54
CA LEU A 63 -11.33 -1.48 -0.14
C LEU A 63 -11.62 -1.73 -1.62
N PHE A 64 -10.70 -2.37 -2.35
CA PHE A 64 -10.94 -2.74 -3.75
C PHE A 64 -12.00 -3.84 -3.88
N SER A 65 -11.97 -4.85 -3.00
CA SER A 65 -12.98 -5.92 -2.98
C SER A 65 -14.39 -5.39 -2.68
N TYR A 66 -14.50 -4.39 -1.80
CA TYR A 66 -15.74 -3.69 -1.53
C TYR A 66 -16.28 -2.98 -2.79
N ASN A 67 -15.41 -2.26 -3.52
CA ASN A 67 -15.79 -1.64 -4.79
C ASN A 67 -16.20 -2.68 -5.85
N ALA A 68 -15.53 -3.82 -5.92
CA ALA A 68 -15.87 -4.89 -6.84
C ALA A 68 -17.29 -5.45 -6.62
N LYS A 69 -17.73 -5.51 -5.35
CA LYS A 69 -19.12 -5.88 -5.00
C LYS A 69 -20.09 -4.76 -5.35
N ARG A 70 -19.73 -3.51 -5.05
CA ARG A 70 -20.59 -2.33 -5.19
C ARG A 70 -20.80 -1.87 -6.63
N PHE A 71 -19.80 -2.07 -7.50
CA PHE A 71 -19.82 -1.66 -8.90
C PHE A 71 -19.65 -2.89 -9.81
N PRO A 72 -20.71 -3.71 -10.01
CA PRO A 72 -20.65 -4.91 -10.84
C PRO A 72 -20.11 -4.66 -12.25
N GLN A 73 -20.37 -3.46 -12.81
CA GLN A 73 -19.93 -3.05 -14.14
C GLN A 73 -18.41 -2.79 -14.24
N LEU A 74 -17.73 -2.57 -13.12
CA LEU A 74 -16.27 -2.37 -13.02
C LEU A 74 -15.58 -3.48 -12.23
N ARG A 75 -16.30 -4.57 -11.94
CA ARG A 75 -15.89 -5.60 -10.98
C ARG A 75 -14.54 -6.21 -11.34
N GLN A 76 -14.32 -6.53 -12.61
CA GLN A 76 -13.11 -7.19 -13.09
C GLN A 76 -11.85 -6.39 -12.75
N GLY A 77 -11.88 -5.07 -12.93
CA GLY A 77 -10.71 -4.24 -12.65
C GLY A 77 -10.49 -4.01 -11.15
N PHE A 78 -11.56 -3.91 -10.36
CA PHE A 78 -11.43 -3.87 -8.90
C PHE A 78 -10.91 -5.20 -8.31
N VAL A 79 -11.33 -6.35 -8.86
CA VAL A 79 -10.77 -7.66 -8.48
C VAL A 79 -9.30 -7.76 -8.89
N LEU A 80 -8.92 -7.23 -10.06
CA LEU A 80 -7.53 -7.21 -10.50
C LEU A 80 -6.65 -6.38 -9.54
N MET A 81 -7.09 -5.19 -9.15
CA MET A 81 -6.38 -4.34 -8.19
C MET A 81 -6.30 -4.99 -6.80
N ALA A 82 -7.38 -5.63 -6.32
CA ALA A 82 -7.35 -6.40 -5.09
C ALA A 82 -6.38 -7.59 -5.19
N GLY A 83 -6.37 -8.30 -6.32
CA GLY A 83 -5.47 -9.42 -6.60
C GLY A 83 -4.00 -9.03 -6.63
N PHE A 84 -3.69 -7.85 -7.15
CA PHE A 84 -2.34 -7.29 -7.10
C PHE A 84 -1.84 -7.15 -5.66
N PHE A 85 -2.64 -6.53 -4.78
CA PHE A 85 -2.29 -6.42 -3.35
C PHE A 85 -2.30 -7.77 -2.63
N LEU A 86 -3.14 -8.72 -3.04
CA LEU A 86 -3.09 -10.09 -2.52
C LEU A 86 -1.75 -10.76 -2.84
N CYS A 87 -1.20 -10.56 -4.03
CA CYS A 87 0.13 -11.08 -4.37
C CYS A 87 1.23 -10.42 -3.53
N ILE A 88 1.10 -9.12 -3.25
CA ILE A 88 2.02 -8.42 -2.33
C ILE A 88 1.90 -8.98 -0.92
N LEU A 89 0.69 -9.19 -0.39
CA LEU A 89 0.49 -9.77 0.94
C LEU A 89 1.15 -11.14 1.05
N ILE A 90 0.97 -12.01 0.05
CA ILE A 90 1.60 -13.33 0.04
C ILE A 90 3.13 -13.24 0.03
N ARG A 91 3.69 -12.25 -0.69
CA ARG A 91 5.14 -12.00 -0.71
C ARG A 91 5.65 -11.48 0.62
N GLU A 92 4.94 -10.56 1.26
CA GLU A 92 5.37 -9.97 2.53
C GLU A 92 5.25 -10.97 3.68
N SER A 93 4.20 -11.78 3.68
CA SER A 93 4.00 -12.85 4.64
C SER A 93 4.75 -14.15 4.25
N ASP A 94 5.85 -14.08 3.50
CA ASP A 94 6.55 -15.26 2.96
C ASP A 94 6.96 -16.25 4.06
N ASN A 95 7.40 -15.75 5.21
CA ASN A 95 7.74 -16.54 6.39
C ASN A 95 6.59 -17.41 6.91
N ILE A 96 5.33 -16.95 6.82
CA ILE A 96 4.16 -17.73 7.22
C ILE A 96 3.98 -18.92 6.29
N PHE A 97 4.09 -18.71 4.98
CA PHE A 97 3.94 -19.76 3.99
C PHE A 97 5.12 -20.74 4.03
N ASP A 98 6.33 -20.24 4.22
CA ASP A 98 7.53 -21.05 4.32
C ASP A 98 7.52 -21.96 5.56
N ARG A 99 6.96 -21.51 6.69
CA ARG A 99 6.73 -22.36 7.88
C ARG A 99 5.71 -23.47 7.66
N LEU A 100 4.72 -23.26 6.78
CA LEU A 100 3.63 -24.23 6.54
C LEU A 100 4.02 -25.31 5.51
N THR A 101 4.77 -24.95 4.47
CA THR A 101 4.96 -25.79 3.28
C THR A 101 6.41 -25.92 2.79
N GLY A 102 7.37 -25.26 3.45
CA GLY A 102 8.80 -25.28 3.10
C GLY A 102 9.26 -24.01 2.37
N HIS A 103 10.59 -23.78 2.35
CA HIS A 103 11.19 -22.56 1.81
C HIS A 103 10.81 -22.26 0.35
N GLY A 104 10.41 -21.01 0.08
CA GLY A 104 10.03 -20.53 -1.24
C GLY A 104 8.64 -20.97 -1.71
N SER A 105 7.81 -21.52 -0.82
CA SER A 105 6.47 -22.01 -1.16
C SER A 105 5.49 -20.88 -1.47
N TRP A 106 5.71 -19.70 -0.89
CA TRP A 106 4.92 -18.48 -1.13
C TRP A 106 4.79 -18.14 -2.63
N PHE A 107 5.82 -18.45 -3.44
CA PHE A 107 5.82 -18.19 -4.88
C PHE A 107 4.65 -18.90 -5.59
N TYR A 108 4.37 -20.15 -5.22
CA TYR A 108 3.27 -20.92 -5.82
C TYR A 108 1.90 -20.36 -5.45
N PHE A 109 1.74 -19.86 -4.23
CA PHE A 109 0.52 -19.19 -3.80
C PHE A 109 0.33 -17.86 -4.53
N ALA A 110 1.40 -17.05 -4.63
CA ALA A 110 1.37 -15.76 -5.31
C ALA A 110 1.06 -15.90 -6.80
N ILE A 111 1.71 -16.84 -7.51
CA ILE A 111 1.46 -17.04 -8.94
C ILE A 111 0.06 -17.61 -9.19
N THR A 112 -0.44 -18.48 -8.31
CA THR A 112 -1.80 -19.02 -8.41
C THR A 112 -2.84 -17.90 -8.24
N ALA A 113 -2.66 -17.05 -7.22
CA ALA A 113 -3.51 -15.87 -7.01
C ALA A 113 -3.48 -14.93 -8.22
N ALA A 114 -2.28 -14.65 -8.76
CA ALA A 114 -2.11 -13.82 -9.94
C ALA A 114 -2.85 -14.39 -11.16
N ILE A 115 -2.68 -15.69 -11.45
CA ILE A 115 -3.34 -16.37 -12.58
C ILE A 115 -4.87 -16.29 -12.44
N ILE A 116 -5.41 -16.55 -11.25
CA ILE A 116 -6.86 -16.49 -10.99
C ILE A 116 -7.38 -15.07 -11.20
N CYS A 117 -6.74 -14.05 -10.61
CA CYS A 117 -7.19 -12.67 -10.70
C CYS A 117 -7.05 -12.10 -12.11
N ILE A 118 -5.94 -12.39 -12.81
CA ILE A 118 -5.75 -12.01 -14.22
C ILE A 118 -6.75 -12.74 -15.10
N GLY A 119 -6.91 -14.06 -14.93
CA GLY A 119 -7.88 -14.86 -15.68
C GLY A 119 -9.31 -14.33 -15.51
N TYR A 120 -9.70 -13.98 -14.28
CA TYR A 120 -10.98 -13.37 -13.99
C TYR A 120 -11.12 -11.99 -14.66
N ALA A 121 -10.09 -11.14 -14.60
CA ALA A 121 -10.10 -9.84 -15.25
C ALA A 121 -10.24 -9.94 -16.78
N LEU A 122 -9.66 -10.99 -17.39
CA LEU A 122 -9.75 -11.25 -18.82
C LEU A 122 -11.15 -11.67 -19.29
N THR A 123 -12.04 -12.12 -18.39
CA THR A 123 -13.43 -12.47 -18.74
C THR A 123 -14.23 -11.26 -19.25
N ASN A 124 -13.88 -10.05 -18.78
CA ASN A 124 -14.43 -8.80 -19.30
C ASN A 124 -13.34 -7.73 -19.24
N ARG A 125 -12.51 -7.70 -20.29
CA ARG A 125 -11.37 -6.77 -20.41
C ARG A 125 -11.80 -5.32 -20.38
N GLN A 126 -12.96 -4.99 -20.96
CA GLN A 126 -13.47 -3.63 -20.99
C GLN A 126 -13.74 -3.13 -19.56
N ALA A 127 -14.47 -3.91 -18.75
CA ALA A 127 -14.71 -3.59 -17.35
C ALA A 127 -13.41 -3.51 -16.53
N ALA A 128 -12.40 -4.32 -16.88
CA ALA A 128 -11.09 -4.25 -16.24
C ALA A 128 -10.37 -2.93 -16.54
N PHE A 129 -10.27 -2.56 -17.83
CA PHE A 129 -9.65 -1.31 -18.26
C PHE A 129 -10.42 -0.09 -17.76
N ASP A 130 -11.74 -0.10 -17.80
CA ASP A 130 -12.56 1.04 -17.34
C ASP A 130 -12.33 1.34 -15.86
N ALA A 131 -12.22 0.32 -15.01
CA ALA A 131 -11.95 0.52 -13.58
C ALA A 131 -10.52 1.05 -13.35
N LEU A 132 -9.54 0.55 -14.11
CA LEU A 132 -8.17 1.05 -14.06
C LEU A 132 -8.09 2.51 -14.51
N VAL A 133 -8.73 2.85 -15.63
CA VAL A 133 -8.79 4.22 -16.15
C VAL A 133 -9.48 5.14 -15.14
N LEU A 134 -10.58 4.69 -14.52
CA LEU A 134 -11.27 5.42 -13.46
C LEU A 134 -10.34 5.73 -12.29
N PHE A 135 -9.57 4.75 -11.83
CA PHE A 135 -8.62 4.95 -10.74
C PHE A 135 -7.46 5.84 -11.16
N ILE A 136 -6.83 5.60 -12.31
CA ILE A 136 -5.69 6.37 -12.82
C ILE A 136 -6.03 7.84 -13.05
N LYS A 137 -7.25 8.15 -13.53
CA LYS A 137 -7.73 9.53 -13.72
C LYS A 137 -8.10 10.23 -12.41
N SER A 138 -8.15 9.51 -11.29
CA SER A 138 -8.42 10.10 -9.99
C SER A 138 -7.22 10.92 -9.49
N ARG A 139 -7.49 11.94 -8.67
CA ARG A 139 -6.42 12.75 -8.05
C ARG A 139 -5.56 11.92 -7.10
N GLU A 140 -6.15 10.90 -6.50
CA GLU A 140 -5.55 10.04 -5.48
C GLU A 140 -4.47 9.12 -6.07
N TYR A 141 -4.57 8.82 -7.37
CA TYR A 141 -3.61 7.95 -8.05
C TYR A 141 -2.17 8.46 -7.98
N ALA A 142 -1.94 9.78 -7.99
CA ALA A 142 -0.60 10.32 -7.88
C ALA A 142 0.09 9.93 -6.57
N ALA A 143 -0.63 9.98 -5.45
CA ALA A 143 -0.11 9.56 -4.15
C ALA A 143 0.08 8.03 -4.10
N PHE A 144 -0.86 7.28 -4.67
CA PHE A 144 -0.75 5.82 -4.78
C PHE A 144 0.49 5.39 -5.58
N LEU A 145 0.73 6.03 -6.73
CA LEU A 145 1.92 5.79 -7.55
C LEU A 145 3.21 6.13 -6.79
N GLY A 146 3.20 7.22 -6.03
CA GLY A 146 4.30 7.55 -5.12
C GLY A 146 4.59 6.44 -4.11
N GLY A 147 3.53 5.89 -3.50
CA GLY A 147 3.65 4.74 -2.59
C GLY A 147 4.20 3.49 -3.29
N LEU A 148 3.77 3.18 -4.51
CA LEU A 148 4.35 2.09 -5.31
C LEU A 148 5.85 2.28 -5.56
N VAL A 149 6.27 3.49 -5.95
CA VAL A 149 7.69 3.82 -6.18
C VAL A 149 8.49 3.71 -4.89
N ILE A 150 7.91 4.09 -3.75
CA ILE A 150 8.56 3.95 -2.45
C ILE A 150 8.79 2.47 -2.14
N VAL A 151 7.75 1.63 -2.20
CA VAL A 151 7.83 0.19 -1.85
C VAL A 151 8.67 -0.62 -2.84
N PHE A 152 8.51 -0.41 -4.14
CA PHE A 152 9.14 -1.30 -5.13
C PHE A 152 10.52 -0.85 -5.59
N ILE A 153 10.85 0.42 -5.42
CA ILE A 153 12.11 1.00 -5.93
C ILE A 153 12.92 1.57 -4.78
N SER A 154 12.34 2.52 -4.03
CA SER A 154 13.11 3.30 -3.05
C SER A 154 13.55 2.45 -1.86
N SER A 155 12.66 1.62 -1.31
CA SER A 155 12.98 0.77 -0.17
C SER A 155 14.11 -0.21 -0.50
N ARG A 156 14.12 -0.78 -1.72
CA ARG A 156 15.13 -1.75 -2.15
C ARG A 156 16.49 -1.10 -2.37
N LEU A 157 16.51 0.12 -2.91
CA LEU A 157 17.74 0.91 -3.01
C LEU A 157 18.28 1.24 -1.61
N LEU A 158 17.40 1.68 -0.69
CA LEU A 158 17.76 1.96 0.69
C LEU A 158 18.12 0.69 1.47
N GLY A 159 17.55 -0.45 1.13
CA GLY A 159 17.83 -1.77 1.71
C GLY A 159 19.16 -2.38 1.25
N THR A 160 19.94 -1.67 0.43
CA THR A 160 21.23 -2.16 -0.04
C THR A 160 22.28 -2.06 1.07
N GLY A 161 22.67 -3.21 1.63
CA GLY A 161 23.59 -3.28 2.78
C GLY A 161 24.98 -2.69 2.52
N SER A 162 25.46 -2.62 1.26
CA SER A 162 26.76 -2.03 0.94
C SER A 162 26.83 -0.53 1.24
N ILE A 163 25.73 0.20 1.06
CA ILE A 163 25.63 1.64 1.35
C ILE A 163 25.85 1.87 2.83
N TRP A 164 25.13 1.14 3.68
CA TRP A 164 25.20 1.29 5.13
C TRP A 164 26.52 0.80 5.71
N LYS A 165 27.08 -0.29 5.19
CA LYS A 165 28.43 -0.75 5.56
C LYS A 165 29.48 0.30 5.25
N HIS A 166 29.34 0.99 4.11
CA HIS A 166 30.27 2.05 3.73
C HIS A 166 30.13 3.31 4.61
N ILE A 167 28.90 3.71 4.95
CA ILE A 167 28.61 4.89 5.78
C ILE A 167 29.00 4.67 7.25
N LEU A 168 28.62 3.51 7.82
CA LEU A 168 28.76 3.24 9.25
C LEU A 168 30.09 2.58 9.63
N GLN A 169 30.80 1.99 8.66
CA GLN A 169 32.13 1.38 8.84
C GLN A 169 32.17 0.41 10.04
N GLU A 170 33.07 0.65 11.01
CA GLU A 170 33.21 -0.16 12.23
C GLU A 170 31.96 -0.14 13.11
N GLY A 171 31.09 0.85 12.96
CA GLY A 171 29.80 0.96 13.66
C GLY A 171 28.62 0.34 12.91
N TYR A 172 28.85 -0.43 11.85
CA TYR A 172 27.76 -1.05 11.09
C TYR A 172 26.99 -2.07 11.93
N VAL A 173 25.70 -1.80 12.10
CA VAL A 173 24.72 -2.74 12.65
C VAL A 173 23.64 -3.00 11.61
N ILE A 174 23.25 -4.28 11.47
CA ILE A 174 22.28 -4.69 10.45
C ILE A 174 20.91 -4.01 10.65
N THR A 175 20.56 -3.69 11.89
CA THR A 175 19.35 -2.97 12.29
C THR A 175 19.18 -1.64 11.55
N ALA A 176 20.26 -0.90 11.30
CA ALA A 176 20.17 0.38 10.60
C ALA A 176 19.65 0.21 9.17
N LYS A 177 20.06 -0.88 8.49
CA LYS A 177 19.58 -1.25 7.16
C LYS A 177 18.08 -1.58 7.21
N HIS A 178 17.69 -2.46 8.13
CA HIS A 178 16.30 -2.90 8.27
C HIS A 178 15.34 -1.76 8.63
N ILE A 179 15.71 -0.86 9.54
CA ILE A 179 14.89 0.30 9.90
C ILE A 179 14.52 1.13 8.67
N VAL A 180 15.50 1.40 7.79
CA VAL A 180 15.26 2.26 6.64
C VAL A 180 14.49 1.50 5.55
N GLU A 181 14.83 0.24 5.30
CA GLU A 181 14.12 -0.62 4.35
C GLU A 181 12.65 -0.79 4.79
N GLU A 182 12.41 -1.45 5.93
CA GLU A 182 11.07 -1.76 6.45
C GLU A 182 10.24 -0.52 6.78
N GLY A 183 10.89 0.52 7.32
CA GLY A 183 10.24 1.79 7.59
C GLY A 183 9.75 2.49 6.33
N SER A 184 10.53 2.44 5.26
CA SER A 184 10.13 3.03 3.98
C SER A 184 9.04 2.20 3.29
N GLU A 185 9.06 0.87 3.41
CA GLU A 185 7.99 0.00 2.90
C GLU A 185 6.66 0.26 3.61
N LEU A 186 6.68 0.30 4.95
CA LEU A 186 5.52 0.66 5.76
C LEU A 186 4.96 2.03 5.39
N PHE A 187 5.84 3.02 5.19
CA PHE A 187 5.41 4.34 4.74
C PHE A 187 4.70 4.28 3.37
N GLY A 188 5.30 3.57 2.41
CA GLY A 188 4.71 3.42 1.07
C GLY A 188 3.35 2.71 1.11
N TYR A 189 3.20 1.63 1.88
CA TYR A 189 1.92 0.95 2.06
C TYR A 189 0.86 1.83 2.72
N ALA A 190 1.23 2.61 3.73
CA ALA A 190 0.32 3.51 4.41
C ALA A 190 -0.20 4.62 3.47
N ILE A 191 0.68 5.20 2.63
CA ILE A 191 0.32 6.17 1.59
C ILE A 191 -0.63 5.58 0.54
N MET A 192 -0.36 4.35 0.07
CA MET A 192 -1.26 3.67 -0.87
C MET A 192 -2.63 3.41 -0.24
N CYS A 193 -2.67 2.94 1.00
CA CYS A 193 -3.91 2.64 1.70
C CYS A 193 -4.79 3.89 1.87
N ILE A 194 -4.22 5.01 2.35
CA ILE A 194 -4.99 6.26 2.54
C ILE A 194 -5.45 6.86 1.20
N SER A 195 -4.65 6.71 0.14
CA SER A 195 -5.02 7.10 -1.22
C SER A 195 -6.25 6.33 -1.71
N VAL A 196 -6.22 4.99 -1.62
CA VAL A 196 -7.35 4.13 -2.03
C VAL A 196 -8.59 4.39 -1.18
N TRP A 197 -8.42 4.60 0.13
CA TRP A 197 -9.53 4.95 1.01
C TRP A 197 -10.19 6.28 0.60
N THR A 198 -9.38 7.30 0.29
CA THR A 198 -9.87 8.61 -0.15
C THR A 198 -10.59 8.49 -1.49
N PHE A 199 -10.05 7.72 -2.43
CA PHE A 199 -10.67 7.42 -3.70
C PHE A 199 -12.05 6.78 -3.50
N ASN A 200 -12.15 5.76 -2.65
CA ASN A 200 -13.42 5.07 -2.35
C ASN A 200 -14.49 6.00 -1.76
N ARG A 201 -14.08 6.92 -0.88
CA ARG A 201 -14.99 7.92 -0.30
C ARG A 201 -15.52 8.91 -1.34
N LYS A 202 -14.66 9.35 -2.27
CA LYS A 202 -15.05 10.27 -3.34
C LYS A 202 -15.93 9.59 -4.37
N LEU A 203 -15.57 8.37 -4.78
CA LEU A 203 -16.38 7.53 -5.68
C LEU A 203 -17.78 7.25 -5.11
N THR A 204 -17.89 7.08 -3.79
CA THR A 204 -19.18 6.94 -3.11
C THR A 204 -20.01 8.22 -3.15
N THR A 205 -19.37 9.37 -3.04
CA THR A 205 -20.04 10.68 -2.97
C THR A 205 -20.51 11.14 -4.34
N SER A 206 -19.70 10.98 -5.40
CA SER A 206 -20.07 11.40 -6.76
C SER A 206 -21.36 10.73 -7.24
N LEU A 207 -21.53 9.44 -6.96
CA LEU A 207 -22.71 8.68 -7.38
C LEU A 207 -23.97 8.96 -6.56
N LYS A 208 -23.86 9.58 -5.38
CA LYS A 208 -25.03 10.08 -4.64
C LYS A 208 -25.57 11.38 -5.23
N LEU A 209 -24.78 12.09 -6.03
CA LEU A 209 -25.17 13.35 -6.67
C LEU A 209 -25.81 13.14 -8.05
N GLU A 210 -25.59 11.97 -8.68
CA GLU A 210 -26.20 11.58 -9.96
C GLU A 210 -27.56 10.86 -9.82
N LYS A 211 -28.00 10.56 -8.59
CA LYS A 211 -29.31 9.99 -8.28
C LYS A 211 -30.21 11.03 -7.66
#